data_AF-A0A178J8G0-F1
#
_entry.id   AF-A0A178J8G0-F1
#
_cell.length_a   1.000
_cell.length_b   1.000
_cell.length_c   1.000
_cell.angle_alpha   90.00
_cell.angle_beta   90.00
_cell.angle_gamma   90.00
#
_symmetry.space_group_name_H-M   'P 1'
#
loop_
_entity.id
_entity.type
_entity.pdbx_description
1 polymer ?
#
loop_
_entity_poly.entity_id
_entity_poly.type
_entity_poly.pdbx_seq_one_letter_code
_entity_poly.pdbx_strand_id
1 'polypeptide(L)'
;MCENKNISHCILFINRKNNVNKNKVFKTSLVASSIVFIMVQSNVYAAVDILDIKLQGQSCEVGFRPITSEEIMPIKSDLVGQMGPWQITNIADGYVLMGSGYNGTIKQDRLAGTTWCTYNTPPDHSIPDYAALVLPENDEAHTEWYLVNKKEFYQPLALLAHYLGFGWAGGTGSKYVGDDMITSTDGLGNYDIDADNSGSCEGYRCNERLKMDISGFEYHIDPETFNAGQITQSDKELIGRRSEVVTNESDLEQQYRVTFKYEKSTNWSKTDTYGLSQKVSTKNKFKWPLVGETELSIEIGANQSWATTNGDSESKGISNTIVVNVAPNTKQEVFMEVFRSSISYPYTFNAELSYELALTGFMRWSGNALSYHPDDRPTYTANWVIGRNGGNDKSLKYQYEHRNIPATSNEWDWPWLLREYGADNVKSLLGQVLRPIQTQITGEFFADASFGSDVRFGKTIPLGSRTKRSAEYSLTDDELEQYGIKNFSVEVVPVPKL
;
A
#
# COMPACT_ATOMS: atom_id res chain seq x y z
N MET A 1 -16.15 -7.16 -37.89
CA MET A 1 -17.09 -7.30 -39.02
C MET A 1 -17.14 -8.79 -39.37
N CYS A 2 -18.15 -9.61 -39.08
CA CYS A 2 -19.49 -9.49 -38.52
C CYS A 2 -19.70 -10.82 -37.74
N GLU A 3 -20.18 -10.88 -36.48
CA GLU A 3 -21.59 -10.74 -36.03
C GLU A 3 -22.61 -11.36 -37.02
N ASN A 4 -23.60 -12.19 -36.66
CA ASN A 4 -24.20 -12.51 -35.37
C ASN A 4 -25.12 -13.75 -35.52
N LYS A 5 -25.00 -14.68 -34.57
CA LYS A 5 -26.05 -15.23 -33.67
C LYS A 5 -27.48 -15.53 -34.17
N ASN A 6 -27.94 -16.75 -33.88
CA ASN A 6 -29.20 -17.17 -33.21
C ASN A 6 -29.35 -18.70 -33.38
N ILE A 7 -29.95 -19.56 -32.55
CA ILE A 7 -30.65 -19.56 -31.25
C ILE A 7 -30.84 -21.07 -30.89
N SER A 8 -31.10 -21.38 -29.63
CA SER A 8 -31.72 -22.62 -29.09
C SER A 8 -30.84 -23.85 -28.83
N HIS A 9 -30.60 -24.09 -27.55
CA HIS A 9 -30.26 -25.41 -26.99
C HIS A 9 -31.55 -26.20 -26.74
N CYS A 10 -31.66 -27.35 -27.39
CA CYS A 10 -32.67 -28.38 -27.12
C CYS A 10 -31.96 -29.65 -26.62
N ILE A 11 -32.56 -30.20 -25.58
CA ILE A 11 -32.30 -31.46 -24.88
C ILE A 11 -32.24 -32.65 -25.84
N LEU A 12 -31.34 -33.62 -25.63
CA LEU A 12 -31.66 -35.05 -25.77
C LEU A 12 -30.63 -36.01 -25.16
N PHE A 13 -31.21 -36.96 -24.43
CA PHE A 13 -30.67 -38.16 -23.80
C PHE A 13 -30.11 -39.21 -24.78
N ILE A 14 -29.29 -40.14 -24.25
CA ILE A 14 -29.30 -41.62 -24.38
C ILE A 14 -27.85 -42.12 -24.12
N ASN A 15 -27.46 -42.73 -22.98
CA ASN A 15 -27.85 -43.98 -22.30
C ASN A 15 -27.14 -45.25 -22.83
N ARG A 16 -26.40 -45.93 -21.91
CA ARG A 16 -26.12 -47.39 -21.76
C ARG A 16 -24.69 -47.97 -21.95
N LYS A 17 -24.18 -48.41 -20.78
CA LYS A 17 -23.77 -49.80 -20.37
C LYS A 17 -22.31 -50.28 -20.51
N ASN A 18 -21.63 -50.27 -19.35
CA ASN A 18 -21.08 -51.40 -18.54
C ASN A 18 -20.33 -52.58 -19.18
N ASN A 19 -19.06 -52.76 -18.75
CA ASN A 19 -18.45 -53.94 -18.07
C ASN A 19 -16.95 -53.64 -17.82
N VAL A 20 -16.39 -53.48 -16.61
CA VAL A 20 -16.08 -54.46 -15.52
C VAL A 20 -15.20 -55.61 -16.07
N ASN A 21 -13.93 -55.87 -15.70
CA ASN A 21 -13.28 -55.86 -14.38
C ASN A 21 -11.74 -56.17 -14.45
N LYS A 22 -11.06 -55.93 -13.31
CA LYS A 22 -9.84 -56.58 -12.72
C LYS A 22 -8.44 -55.92 -12.83
N ASN A 23 -8.03 -55.35 -11.68
CA ASN A 23 -6.78 -55.56 -10.90
C ASN A 23 -5.41 -55.31 -11.59
N LYS A 24 -4.40 -54.63 -11.04
CA LYS A 24 -4.01 -54.32 -9.66
C LYS A 24 -2.88 -53.25 -9.70
N VAL A 25 -2.96 -52.25 -8.81
CA VAL A 25 -1.89 -51.62 -8.02
C VAL A 25 -0.63 -51.11 -8.75
N PHE A 26 -0.43 -49.78 -8.80
CA PHE A 26 0.84 -49.14 -8.40
C PHE A 26 0.61 -47.68 -7.99
N LYS A 27 1.34 -47.28 -6.94
CA LYS A 27 1.31 -46.06 -6.13
C LYS A 27 1.10 -44.75 -6.92
N THR A 28 0.12 -43.96 -6.51
CA THR A 28 0.10 -42.51 -6.78
C THR A 28 -0.14 -41.73 -5.49
N SER A 29 0.67 -40.69 -5.36
CA SER A 29 0.86 -39.77 -4.26
C SER A 29 -0.43 -39.19 -3.68
N LEU A 30 -0.39 -38.95 -2.36
CA LEU A 30 -1.28 -38.05 -1.63
C LEU A 30 -1.52 -36.77 -2.45
N VAL A 31 -2.76 -36.54 -2.85
CA VAL A 31 -3.29 -35.20 -3.07
C VAL A 31 -4.14 -34.94 -1.83
N ALA A 32 -3.59 -34.17 -0.90
CA ALA A 32 -4.33 -33.63 0.22
C ALA A 32 -5.32 -32.60 -0.35
N SER A 33 -6.51 -33.07 -0.74
CA SER A 33 -7.67 -32.20 -0.94
C SER A 33 -8.10 -31.71 0.43
N SER A 34 -7.47 -30.63 0.89
CA SER A 34 -7.96 -29.85 2.02
C SER A 34 -9.32 -29.30 1.63
N ILE A 35 -10.37 -29.97 2.09
CA ILE A 35 -11.70 -29.37 2.21
C ILE A 35 -11.50 -28.20 3.16
N VAL A 36 -11.37 -27.00 2.59
CA VAL A 36 -11.45 -25.76 3.34
C VAL A 36 -12.89 -25.68 3.81
N PHE A 37 -13.13 -26.17 5.04
CA PHE A 37 -14.27 -25.71 5.83
C PHE A 37 -14.02 -24.23 6.07
N ILE A 38 -14.49 -23.38 5.16
CA ILE A 38 -14.75 -21.98 5.49
C ILE A 38 -15.97 -22.03 6.41
N MET A 39 -15.73 -22.26 7.71
CA MET A 39 -16.65 -21.74 8.70
C MET A 39 -16.49 -20.23 8.68
N VAL A 40 -17.25 -19.57 7.80
CA VAL A 40 -17.62 -18.17 8.06
C VAL A 40 -18.58 -18.26 9.26
N GLN A 41 -18.04 -18.29 10.47
CA GLN A 41 -18.77 -17.78 11.61
C GLN A 41 -18.71 -16.25 11.51
N SER A 42 -19.53 -15.70 10.63
CA SER A 42 -19.90 -14.29 10.67
C SER A 42 -20.86 -14.12 11.85
N ASN A 43 -20.31 -13.96 13.04
CA ASN A 43 -20.97 -13.27 14.15
C ASN A 43 -19.90 -12.47 14.90
N VAL A 44 -19.18 -11.64 14.15
CA VAL A 44 -18.73 -10.37 14.70
C VAL A 44 -19.95 -9.49 14.53
N TYR A 45 -20.69 -9.21 15.60
CA TYR A 45 -21.69 -8.16 15.58
C TYR A 45 -20.99 -6.92 15.03
N ALA A 46 -21.34 -6.49 13.83
CA ALA A 46 -20.95 -5.16 13.38
C ALA A 46 -21.61 -4.21 14.38
N ALA A 47 -20.82 -3.67 15.31
CA ALA A 47 -21.32 -2.76 16.33
C ALA A 47 -22.07 -1.64 15.60
N VAL A 48 -23.32 -1.39 15.97
CA VAL A 48 -24.10 -0.30 15.40
C VAL A 48 -23.36 1.00 15.69
N ASP A 49 -23.17 1.82 14.66
CA ASP A 49 -22.51 3.10 14.81
C ASP A 49 -23.40 4.07 15.60
N ILE A 50 -22.84 4.83 16.54
CA ILE A 50 -23.60 5.85 17.26
C ILE A 50 -24.22 6.88 16.31
N LEU A 51 -23.60 7.13 15.15
CA LEU A 51 -24.11 8.03 14.11
C LEU A 51 -25.38 7.52 13.43
N ASP A 52 -25.63 6.22 13.51
CA ASP A 52 -26.74 5.55 12.83
C ASP A 52 -28.00 5.50 13.67
N ILE A 53 -27.93 5.93 14.93
CA ILE A 53 -29.00 5.78 15.90
C ILE A 53 -29.80 7.07 15.99
N LYS A 54 -31.12 6.93 15.84
CA LYS A 54 -32.07 8.03 15.89
C LYS A 54 -33.18 7.72 16.86
N LEU A 55 -33.52 8.71 17.69
CA LEU A 55 -34.74 8.68 18.48
C LEU A 55 -35.91 9.04 17.57
N GLN A 56 -36.86 8.13 17.42
CA GLN A 56 -38.07 8.33 16.62
C GLN A 56 -39.31 8.16 17.50
N GLY A 57 -40.50 8.23 16.88
CA GLY A 57 -41.76 8.00 17.57
C GLY A 57 -41.94 6.57 18.07
N GLN A 58 -43.19 6.17 18.33
CA GLN A 58 -43.48 4.84 18.87
C GLN A 58 -43.06 3.68 17.94
N SER A 59 -42.86 3.95 16.66
CA SER A 59 -42.33 3.02 15.66
C SER A 59 -41.24 3.69 14.83
N CYS A 60 -40.33 2.89 14.27
CA CYS A 60 -39.34 3.38 13.33
C CYS A 60 -39.95 3.69 11.95
N GLU A 61 -39.48 4.76 11.32
CA GLU A 61 -39.81 5.16 9.97
C GLU A 61 -39.26 4.17 8.93
N VAL A 62 -39.76 4.26 7.70
CA VAL A 62 -39.30 3.43 6.58
C VAL A 62 -37.79 3.65 6.37
N GLY A 63 -37.05 2.55 6.23
CA GLY A 63 -35.59 2.56 6.12
C GLY A 63 -34.86 2.36 7.45
N PHE A 64 -35.59 2.37 8.57
CA PHE A 64 -35.06 2.12 9.90
C PHE A 64 -35.70 0.88 10.54
N ARG A 65 -35.01 0.34 11.55
CA ARG A 65 -35.51 -0.72 12.43
C ARG A 65 -35.19 -0.39 13.89
N PRO A 66 -35.95 -0.93 14.85
CA PRO A 66 -35.57 -0.84 16.26
C PRO A 66 -34.21 -1.48 16.49
N ILE A 67 -33.37 -0.83 17.31
CA ILE A 67 -32.09 -1.39 17.73
C ILE A 67 -32.30 -2.54 18.71
N THR A 68 -31.49 -3.58 18.67
CA THR A 68 -31.60 -4.71 19.60
C THR A 68 -30.88 -4.46 20.92
N SER A 69 -31.21 -5.23 21.96
CA SER A 69 -30.48 -5.14 23.24
C SER A 69 -28.99 -5.49 23.08
N GLU A 70 -28.65 -6.40 22.17
CA GLU A 70 -27.26 -6.82 21.94
C GLU A 70 -26.46 -5.70 21.26
N GLU A 71 -27.07 -5.00 20.31
CA GLU A 71 -26.48 -3.86 19.61
C GLU A 71 -26.30 -2.64 20.51
N ILE A 72 -27.18 -2.45 21.51
CA ILE A 72 -27.06 -1.37 22.49
C ILE A 72 -25.90 -1.59 23.45
N MET A 73 -25.61 -2.82 23.84
CA MET A 73 -24.64 -3.11 24.91
C MET A 73 -23.32 -2.35 24.79
N PRO A 74 -22.63 -2.31 23.63
CA PRO A 74 -21.40 -1.53 23.50
C PRO A 74 -21.64 -0.04 23.73
N ILE A 75 -22.65 0.55 23.13
CA ILE A 75 -22.90 2.00 23.12
C ILE A 75 -23.89 2.47 24.19
N LYS A 76 -24.15 1.63 25.20
CA LYS A 76 -25.22 1.83 26.16
C LYS A 76 -25.03 3.12 26.98
N SER A 77 -23.81 3.39 27.43
CA SER A 77 -23.48 4.61 28.18
C SER A 77 -23.83 5.85 27.37
N ASP A 78 -23.50 5.85 26.08
CA ASP A 78 -23.63 6.99 25.19
C ASP A 78 -25.09 7.27 24.86
N LEU A 79 -25.89 6.21 24.69
CA LEU A 79 -27.34 6.33 24.50
C LEU A 79 -28.03 6.79 25.78
N VAL A 80 -27.67 6.25 26.95
CA VAL A 80 -28.24 6.69 28.23
C VAL A 80 -27.86 8.14 28.55
N GLY A 81 -26.67 8.58 28.18
CA GLY A 81 -26.24 9.97 28.31
C GLY A 81 -27.05 10.95 27.47
N GLN A 82 -27.65 10.49 26.36
CA GLN A 82 -28.57 11.28 25.52
C GLN A 82 -30.01 11.27 26.04
N MET A 83 -30.33 10.47 27.06
CA MET A 83 -31.66 10.33 27.62
C MET A 83 -31.86 11.22 28.84
N GLY A 84 -33.08 11.76 29.01
CA GLY A 84 -33.47 12.35 30.29
C GLY A 84 -33.40 11.32 31.42
N PRO A 85 -33.18 11.74 32.69
CA PRO A 85 -32.96 10.80 33.80
C PRO A 85 -34.05 9.74 33.96
N TRP A 86 -35.31 10.13 33.72
CA TRP A 86 -36.48 9.24 33.85
C TRP A 86 -37.11 8.89 32.50
N GLN A 87 -36.39 9.09 31.40
CA GLN A 87 -36.88 8.75 30.07
C GLN A 87 -36.90 7.23 29.88
N ILE A 88 -37.91 6.74 29.17
CA ILE A 88 -38.03 5.34 28.76
C ILE A 88 -38.24 5.34 27.25
N THR A 89 -37.44 4.57 26.53
CA THR A 89 -37.46 4.51 25.05
C THR A 89 -37.51 3.05 24.60
N ASN A 90 -38.36 2.73 23.64
CA ASN A 90 -38.46 1.38 23.06
C ASN A 90 -37.19 0.97 22.33
N ILE A 91 -36.90 -0.32 22.38
CA ILE A 91 -35.90 -1.01 21.57
C ILE A 91 -36.58 -2.27 20.97
N ALA A 92 -35.86 -3.10 20.23
CA ALA A 92 -36.43 -4.28 19.58
C ALA A 92 -37.07 -5.27 20.57
N ASP A 93 -37.94 -6.14 20.05
CA ASP A 93 -38.49 -7.31 20.76
C ASP A 93 -39.26 -7.00 22.04
N GLY A 94 -39.87 -5.81 22.13
CA GLY A 94 -40.69 -5.39 23.27
C GLY A 94 -39.88 -5.00 24.51
N TYR A 95 -38.58 -4.75 24.35
CA TYR A 95 -37.73 -4.20 25.39
C TYR A 95 -37.75 -2.66 25.37
N VAL A 96 -37.34 -2.07 26.50
CA VAL A 96 -37.10 -0.63 26.64
C VAL A 96 -35.71 -0.38 27.24
N LEU A 97 -35.08 0.72 26.82
CA LEU A 97 -33.92 1.31 27.49
C LEU A 97 -34.40 2.46 28.37
N MET A 98 -33.95 2.49 29.62
CA MET A 98 -34.34 3.51 30.60
C MET A 98 -33.18 4.48 30.89
N GLY A 99 -33.50 5.72 31.24
CA GLY A 99 -32.52 6.77 31.50
C GLY A 99 -31.66 6.56 32.74
N SER A 100 -30.78 7.52 33.01
CA SER A 100 -29.78 7.44 34.10
C SER A 100 -30.38 7.31 35.51
N GLY A 101 -31.57 7.87 35.76
CA GLY A 101 -32.31 7.69 37.02
C GLY A 101 -32.77 6.25 37.26
N TYR A 102 -32.84 5.44 36.20
CA TYR A 102 -33.09 4.00 36.26
C TYR A 102 -31.81 3.18 36.01
N ASN A 103 -30.63 3.77 36.20
CA ASN A 103 -29.31 3.15 35.98
C ASN A 103 -29.12 2.57 34.56
N GLY A 104 -29.77 3.14 33.54
CA GLY A 104 -29.63 2.60 32.18
C GLY A 104 -30.30 1.24 32.00
N THR A 105 -31.29 0.85 32.81
CA THR A 105 -31.81 -0.52 32.79
C THR A 105 -32.44 -0.88 31.43
N ILE A 106 -32.16 -2.10 30.96
CA ILE A 106 -32.83 -2.69 29.79
C ILE A 106 -33.74 -3.81 30.31
N LYS A 107 -35.03 -3.76 30.00
CA LYS A 107 -36.00 -4.80 30.38
C LYS A 107 -37.19 -4.83 29.43
N GLN A 108 -37.96 -5.90 29.47
CA GLN A 108 -39.30 -5.93 28.88
C GLN A 108 -40.23 -5.03 29.68
N ASP A 109 -41.00 -4.20 28.98
CA ASP A 109 -42.00 -3.32 29.59
C ASP A 109 -43.08 -2.96 28.56
N ARG A 110 -44.05 -2.14 28.95
CA ARG A 110 -45.00 -1.54 28.02
C ARG A 110 -44.27 -0.61 27.05
N LEU A 111 -44.73 -0.57 25.80
CA LEU A 111 -44.18 0.31 24.79
C LEU A 111 -44.31 1.78 25.20
N ALA A 112 -43.19 2.48 25.21
CA ALA A 112 -43.05 3.91 25.36
C ALA A 112 -43.46 4.67 24.09
N GLY A 113 -43.51 6.01 24.19
CA GLY A 113 -43.87 6.89 23.06
C GLY A 113 -42.77 7.12 22.03
N THR A 114 -41.54 6.69 22.31
CA THR A 114 -40.37 6.85 21.44
C THR A 114 -39.60 5.54 21.30
N THR A 115 -38.82 5.42 20.23
CA THR A 115 -38.04 4.22 19.90
C THR A 115 -36.64 4.59 19.44
N TRP A 116 -35.63 3.87 19.90
CA TRP A 116 -34.28 3.94 19.34
C TRP A 116 -34.22 3.10 18.07
N CYS A 117 -33.95 3.77 16.96
CA CYS A 117 -33.96 3.19 15.63
C CYS A 117 -32.58 3.29 14.99
N THR A 118 -32.19 2.28 14.24
CA THR A 118 -30.98 2.26 13.39
C THR A 118 -31.34 1.96 11.94
N TYR A 119 -30.47 2.27 11.00
CA TYR A 119 -30.71 2.02 9.58
C TYR A 119 -30.80 0.53 9.28
N ASN A 120 -31.66 0.17 8.32
CA ASN A 120 -31.65 -1.17 7.74
C ASN A 120 -30.37 -1.45 6.96
N THR A 121 -29.78 -0.41 6.39
CA THR A 121 -28.49 -0.45 5.69
C THR A 121 -27.67 0.75 6.16
N PRO A 122 -26.60 0.53 6.95
CA PRO A 122 -25.78 1.62 7.48
C PRO A 122 -25.22 2.53 6.37
N PRO A 123 -25.31 3.86 6.53
CA PRO A 123 -24.60 4.84 5.72
C PRO A 123 -23.07 4.67 5.80
N ASP A 124 -22.36 5.19 4.79
CA ASP A 124 -20.90 5.22 4.80
C ASP A 124 -20.36 6.39 5.64
N HIS A 125 -19.65 6.03 6.71
CA HIS A 125 -18.98 6.97 7.61
C HIS A 125 -17.47 7.04 7.39
N SER A 126 -16.95 6.51 6.28
CA SER A 126 -15.52 6.56 5.96
C SER A 126 -14.98 7.99 5.88
N ILE A 127 -13.72 8.16 6.31
CA ILE A 127 -13.01 9.42 6.17
C ILE A 127 -12.76 9.65 4.67
N PRO A 128 -13.07 10.84 4.11
CA PRO A 128 -12.85 11.12 2.70
C PRO A 128 -11.37 11.07 2.31
N ASP A 129 -11.07 10.45 1.17
CA ASP A 129 -9.74 10.45 0.57
C ASP A 129 -9.51 11.73 -0.23
N TYR A 130 -8.62 12.60 0.26
CA TYR A 130 -8.20 13.81 -0.46
C TYR A 130 -6.96 13.54 -1.31
N ALA A 131 -6.88 14.20 -2.48
CA ALA A 131 -5.70 14.15 -3.33
C ALA A 131 -4.45 14.59 -2.56
N ALA A 132 -3.27 14.01 -2.83
CA ALA A 132 -2.07 14.30 -2.09
C ALA A 132 -1.68 15.80 -2.09
N LEU A 133 -1.09 16.28 -1.00
CA LEU A 133 -0.39 17.56 -0.95
C LEU A 133 1.00 17.35 -1.53
N VAL A 134 1.21 17.80 -2.77
CA VAL A 134 2.49 17.64 -3.46
C VAL A 134 3.42 18.81 -3.13
N LEU A 135 4.59 18.48 -2.59
CA LEU A 135 5.68 19.41 -2.32
C LEU A 135 6.67 19.38 -3.50
N PRO A 136 7.29 20.52 -3.84
CA PRO A 136 8.38 20.54 -4.81
C PRO A 136 9.59 19.78 -4.24
N GLU A 137 10.32 19.08 -5.10
CA GLU A 137 11.57 18.44 -4.72
C GLU A 137 12.60 19.49 -4.29
N ASN A 138 13.26 19.23 -3.17
CA ASN A 138 14.31 20.07 -2.62
C ASN A 138 15.14 19.27 -1.60
N ASP A 139 16.04 19.91 -0.87
CA ASP A 139 16.69 19.30 0.28
C ASP A 139 15.71 19.11 1.46
N GLU A 140 16.06 18.21 2.39
CA GLU A 140 15.26 17.85 3.58
C GLU A 140 14.76 19.09 4.34
N ALA A 141 15.69 19.92 4.83
CA ALA A 141 15.36 21.10 5.64
C ALA A 141 14.46 22.10 4.90
N HIS A 142 14.65 22.27 3.58
CA HIS A 142 13.78 23.14 2.79
C HIS A 142 12.38 22.54 2.65
N THR A 143 12.29 21.24 2.37
CA THR A 143 11.02 20.51 2.18
C THR A 143 10.16 20.57 3.43
N GLU A 144 10.77 20.29 4.59
CA GLU A 144 10.10 20.32 5.89
C GLU A 144 9.68 21.74 6.27
N TRP A 145 10.60 22.71 6.18
CA TRP A 145 10.30 24.12 6.46
C TRP A 145 9.17 24.64 5.57
N TYR A 146 9.19 24.28 4.29
CA TYR A 146 8.16 24.64 3.33
C TYR A 146 6.80 24.03 3.70
N LEU A 147 6.76 22.77 4.14
CA LEU A 147 5.53 22.12 4.60
C LEU A 147 4.96 22.80 5.85
N VAL A 148 5.76 22.97 6.91
CA VAL A 148 5.26 23.49 8.20
C VAL A 148 4.81 24.95 8.11
N ASN A 149 5.24 25.70 7.09
CA ASN A 149 4.78 27.06 6.81
C ASN A 149 3.55 27.12 5.88
N LYS A 150 3.03 25.98 5.38
CA LYS A 150 1.80 25.97 4.57
C LYS A 150 0.56 26.05 5.45
N LYS A 151 -0.28 27.05 5.18
CA LYS A 151 -1.59 27.17 5.82
C LYS A 151 -2.47 25.94 5.58
N GLU A 152 -2.41 25.34 4.38
CA GLU A 152 -3.15 24.10 4.09
C GLU A 152 -2.69 22.89 4.94
N PHE A 153 -1.51 22.97 5.57
CA PHE A 153 -0.98 21.95 6.47
C PHE A 153 -1.35 22.23 7.93
N TYR A 154 -0.99 23.38 8.48
CA TYR A 154 -1.14 23.62 9.92
C TYR A 154 -2.56 24.04 10.34
N GLN A 155 -3.35 24.64 9.45
CA GLN A 155 -4.69 25.12 9.82
C GLN A 155 -5.65 23.95 10.14
N PRO A 156 -5.68 22.84 9.38
CA PRO A 156 -6.42 21.64 9.79
C PRO A 156 -5.95 21.07 11.13
N LEU A 157 -4.66 21.12 11.46
CA LEU A 157 -4.14 20.65 12.76
C LEU A 157 -4.64 21.52 13.92
N ALA A 158 -4.61 22.84 13.77
CA ALA A 158 -5.16 23.76 14.75
C ALA A 158 -6.68 23.59 14.91
N LEU A 159 -7.39 23.33 13.81
CA LEU A 159 -8.83 23.05 13.84
C LEU A 159 -9.15 21.72 14.52
N LEU A 160 -8.32 20.69 14.33
CA LEU A 160 -8.41 19.44 15.08
C LEU A 160 -8.22 19.69 16.58
N ALA A 161 -7.20 20.44 16.97
CA ALA A 161 -6.98 20.82 18.36
C ALA A 161 -8.21 21.54 18.95
N HIS A 162 -8.78 22.49 18.20
CA HIS A 162 -10.00 23.18 18.61
C HIS A 162 -11.15 22.22 18.83
N TYR A 163 -11.42 21.28 17.90
CA TYR A 163 -12.50 20.30 18.02
C TYR A 163 -12.30 19.34 19.19
N LEU A 164 -11.06 18.96 19.47
CA LEU A 164 -10.70 18.13 20.62
C LEU A 164 -10.85 18.88 21.96
N GLY A 165 -10.94 20.22 21.93
CA GLY A 165 -11.19 21.02 23.12
C GLY A 165 -9.99 21.81 23.63
N PHE A 166 -8.87 21.86 22.91
CA PHE A 166 -7.74 22.70 23.29
C PHE A 166 -8.14 24.19 23.26
N GLY A 167 -7.73 24.93 24.28
CA GLY A 167 -7.94 26.37 24.41
C GLY A 167 -7.06 27.17 23.44
N TRP A 168 -7.60 28.30 22.96
CA TRP A 168 -6.86 29.31 22.18
C TRP A 168 -6.02 28.77 21.01
N ALA A 169 -6.69 28.04 20.10
CA ALA A 169 -6.10 27.43 18.90
C ALA A 169 -5.87 28.40 17.72
N GLY A 170 -5.51 29.65 18.01
CA GLY A 170 -5.15 30.69 17.02
C GLY A 170 -4.39 31.80 17.74
N GLY A 171 -3.67 32.66 17.04
CA GLY A 171 -2.85 33.71 17.65
C GLY A 171 -3.64 34.90 18.18
N THR A 172 -2.94 35.86 18.78
CA THR A 172 -3.52 37.09 19.35
C THR A 172 -3.99 38.10 18.28
N GLY A 173 -3.38 38.07 17.10
CA GLY A 173 -3.66 38.94 15.96
C GLY A 173 -4.86 38.50 15.11
N SER A 174 -5.49 37.36 15.41
CA SER A 174 -6.67 36.88 14.71
C SER A 174 -7.76 36.38 15.66
N LYS A 175 -8.96 36.25 15.10
CA LYS A 175 -10.18 35.74 15.75
C LYS A 175 -10.60 34.38 15.19
N TYR A 176 -9.81 33.81 14.27
CA TYR A 176 -10.08 32.53 13.65
C TYR A 176 -9.06 31.48 14.09
N VAL A 177 -9.50 30.23 14.13
CA VAL A 177 -8.66 29.07 14.48
C VAL A 177 -7.61 28.84 13.39
N GLY A 178 -6.37 28.59 13.82
CA GLY A 178 -5.22 28.37 12.94
C GLY A 178 -4.73 29.60 12.18
N ASP A 179 -5.21 30.79 12.51
CA ASP A 179 -4.62 32.04 12.03
C ASP A 179 -3.57 32.56 13.04
N ASP A 180 -2.64 33.38 12.55
CA ASP A 180 -1.60 34.02 13.38
C ASP A 180 -0.74 33.01 14.16
N MET A 181 -0.26 32.01 13.41
CA MET A 181 0.63 30.96 13.90
C MET A 181 2.08 31.33 13.59
N ILE A 182 2.98 31.10 14.54
CA ILE A 182 4.42 31.31 14.41
C ILE A 182 5.09 29.95 14.32
N THR A 183 5.92 29.80 13.29
CA THR A 183 6.74 28.60 13.10
C THR A 183 8.16 28.82 13.58
N SER A 184 8.70 27.88 14.34
CA SER A 184 10.11 27.81 14.75
C SER A 184 10.69 26.43 14.53
N THR A 185 12.01 26.31 14.62
CA THR A 185 12.73 25.03 14.55
C THR A 185 13.95 25.06 15.46
N ASP A 186 14.31 23.90 15.99
CA ASP A 186 15.57 23.68 16.72
C ASP A 186 16.76 23.40 15.78
N GLY A 187 16.52 23.29 14.46
CA GLY A 187 17.53 22.95 13.45
C GLY A 187 17.92 21.47 13.43
N LEU A 188 17.22 20.61 14.19
CA LEU A 188 17.47 19.17 14.31
C LEU A 188 16.30 18.33 13.76
N GLY A 189 15.44 18.93 12.92
CA GLY A 189 14.28 18.26 12.33
C GLY A 189 13.04 18.28 13.23
N ASN A 190 13.01 19.10 14.27
CA ASN A 190 11.81 19.41 15.04
C ASN A 190 11.33 20.82 14.71
N TYR A 191 10.02 20.96 14.57
CA TYR A 191 9.38 22.23 14.23
C TYR A 191 8.21 22.47 15.18
N ASP A 192 8.10 23.70 15.65
CA ASP A 192 6.97 24.14 16.45
C ASP A 192 6.11 25.07 15.59
N ILE A 193 4.79 24.91 15.71
CA ILE A 193 3.79 25.79 15.10
C ILE A 193 2.88 26.28 16.23
N ASP A 194 3.29 27.38 16.85
CA ASP A 194 2.66 27.93 18.04
C ASP A 194 1.67 29.03 17.66
N ALA A 195 0.52 29.07 18.32
CA ALA A 195 -0.39 30.21 18.22
C ALA A 195 0.26 31.44 18.87
N ASP A 196 0.44 32.53 18.11
CA ASP A 196 1.17 33.71 18.59
C ASP A 196 0.53 34.28 19.87
N ASN A 197 1.37 34.54 20.87
CA ASN A 197 0.99 35.14 22.14
C ASN A 197 1.63 36.50 22.40
N SER A 198 2.27 37.11 21.40
CA SER A 198 3.02 38.37 21.54
C SER A 198 2.13 39.60 21.78
N GLY A 199 0.88 39.57 21.34
CA GLY A 199 -0.09 40.66 21.48
C GLY A 199 -0.91 40.62 22.78
N SER A 200 -1.64 41.70 23.05
CA SER A 200 -2.64 41.71 24.11
C SER A 200 -3.80 40.78 23.77
N CYS A 201 -4.31 40.03 24.75
CA CYS A 201 -5.49 39.19 24.59
C CYS A 201 -6.48 39.33 25.72
N GLU A 202 -7.72 38.92 25.45
CA GLU A 202 -8.80 38.85 26.42
C GLU A 202 -9.28 37.41 26.57
N GLY A 203 -9.76 37.08 27.77
CA GLY A 203 -10.28 35.76 28.12
C GLY A 203 -9.38 34.98 29.07
N TYR A 204 -9.99 34.00 29.75
CA TYR A 204 -9.32 33.20 30.76
C TYR A 204 -8.15 32.38 30.16
N ARG A 205 -6.95 32.54 30.72
CA ARG A 205 -5.70 31.90 30.26
C ARG A 205 -5.35 32.17 28.78
N CYS A 206 -5.71 33.34 28.24
CA CYS A 206 -5.47 33.67 26.82
C CYS A 206 -3.99 33.73 26.40
N ASN A 207 -3.06 33.76 27.36
CA ASN A 207 -1.61 33.69 27.12
C ASN A 207 -1.09 32.24 27.00
N GLU A 208 -1.89 31.25 27.38
CA GLU A 208 -1.56 29.82 27.31
C GLU A 208 -2.20 29.22 26.06
N ARG A 209 -1.61 29.55 24.92
CA ARG A 209 -2.14 29.18 23.60
C ARG A 209 -1.66 27.81 23.14
N LEU A 210 -2.36 27.29 22.13
CA LEU A 210 -2.03 26.01 21.51
C LEU A 210 -0.59 26.00 20.98
N LYS A 211 0.11 24.91 21.24
CA LYS A 211 1.40 24.57 20.66
C LYS A 211 1.27 23.29 19.85
N MET A 212 1.94 23.24 18.72
CA MET A 212 1.95 22.07 17.84
C MET A 212 3.38 21.70 17.51
N ASP A 213 3.82 20.53 17.96
CA ASP A 213 5.17 20.03 17.70
C ASP A 213 5.09 19.01 16.55
N ILE A 214 5.87 19.24 15.49
CA ILE A 214 5.99 18.38 14.31
C ILE A 214 7.40 17.82 14.25
N SER A 215 7.52 16.50 14.29
CA SER A 215 8.82 15.82 14.38
C SER A 215 8.78 14.45 13.69
N GLY A 216 9.90 13.73 13.74
CA GLY A 216 9.96 12.34 13.29
C GLY A 216 9.55 12.17 11.82
N PHE A 217 10.05 13.06 10.95
CA PHE A 217 9.81 12.97 9.51
C PHE A 217 10.42 11.69 8.94
N GLU A 218 9.64 10.98 8.14
CA GLU A 218 10.12 9.85 7.33
C GLU A 218 9.61 9.96 5.91
N TYR A 219 10.46 9.56 4.96
CA TYR A 219 10.20 9.61 3.53
C TYR A 219 10.31 8.21 2.94
N HIS A 220 9.25 7.77 2.27
CA HIS A 220 9.18 6.43 1.69
C HIS A 220 8.81 6.51 0.21
N ILE A 221 9.66 5.99 -0.68
CA ILE A 221 9.33 5.88 -2.10
C ILE A 221 8.12 4.99 -2.31
N ASP A 222 7.23 5.44 -3.18
CA ASP A 222 6.18 4.64 -3.78
C ASP A 222 6.64 4.12 -5.16
N PRO A 223 7.02 2.83 -5.28
CA PRO A 223 7.50 2.26 -6.53
C PRO A 223 6.48 2.30 -7.67
N GLU A 224 5.18 2.38 -7.35
CA GLU A 224 4.10 2.37 -8.36
C GLU A 224 4.00 3.71 -9.10
N THR A 225 4.63 4.77 -8.55
CA THR A 225 4.60 6.13 -9.12
C THR A 225 5.75 6.41 -10.09
N PHE A 226 6.51 5.38 -10.46
CA PHE A 226 7.62 5.51 -11.39
C PHE A 226 7.20 6.18 -12.70
N ASN A 227 7.99 7.17 -13.12
CA ASN A 227 7.91 7.77 -14.43
C ASN A 227 9.30 7.87 -15.05
N ALA A 228 9.41 7.50 -16.32
CA ALA A 228 10.58 7.76 -17.14
C ALA A 228 10.29 8.91 -18.09
N GLY A 229 11.17 9.92 -18.11
CA GLY A 229 11.09 10.99 -19.08
C GLY A 229 11.61 10.57 -20.45
N GLN A 230 12.34 11.44 -21.14
CA GLN A 230 12.82 11.13 -22.48
C GLN A 230 13.86 10.01 -22.46
N ILE A 231 13.54 8.91 -23.15
CA ILE A 231 14.40 7.73 -23.22
C ILE A 231 15.42 7.90 -24.33
N THR A 232 16.69 7.71 -23.97
CA THR A 232 17.80 7.51 -24.91
C THR A 232 18.26 6.06 -24.82
N GLN A 233 18.06 5.29 -25.89
CA GLN A 233 18.44 3.88 -25.94
C GLN A 233 19.38 3.64 -27.12
N SER A 234 20.42 2.83 -26.92
CA SER A 234 21.25 2.38 -28.02
C SER A 234 20.52 1.33 -28.84
N ASP A 235 20.89 1.18 -30.12
CA ASP A 235 20.52 0.00 -30.87
C ASP A 235 21.10 -1.26 -30.19
N LYS A 236 20.46 -2.41 -30.47
CA LYS A 236 20.97 -3.72 -30.05
C LYS A 236 22.19 -4.07 -30.88
N GLU A 237 23.37 -4.01 -30.27
CA GLU A 237 24.62 -4.39 -30.90
C GLU A 237 24.84 -5.91 -30.78
N LEU A 238 24.99 -6.60 -31.92
CA LEU A 238 25.39 -8.01 -31.93
C LEU A 238 26.90 -8.10 -31.63
N ILE A 239 27.24 -8.56 -30.44
CA ILE A 239 28.64 -8.75 -30.01
C ILE A 239 29.24 -9.99 -30.66
N GLY A 240 28.44 -11.04 -30.81
CA GLY A 240 28.86 -12.29 -31.41
C GLY A 240 27.89 -13.41 -31.11
N ARG A 241 28.35 -14.65 -31.24
CA ARG A 241 27.55 -15.82 -30.91
C ARG A 241 28.35 -16.82 -30.11
N ARG A 242 27.67 -17.60 -29.27
CA ARG A 242 28.23 -18.77 -28.61
C ARG A 242 27.60 -20.01 -29.23
N SER A 243 28.42 -20.86 -29.81
CA SER A 243 27.97 -22.07 -30.53
C SER A 243 28.43 -23.34 -29.80
N GLU A 244 27.56 -24.35 -29.78
CA GLU A 244 27.84 -25.72 -29.39
C GLU A 244 27.52 -26.67 -30.56
N VAL A 245 28.24 -27.77 -30.68
CA VAL A 245 28.06 -28.71 -31.80
C VAL A 245 27.60 -30.06 -31.29
N VAL A 246 26.35 -30.42 -31.61
CA VAL A 246 25.80 -31.73 -31.30
C VAL A 246 26.19 -32.71 -32.40
N THR A 247 26.83 -33.82 -32.04
CA THR A 247 27.31 -34.82 -32.99
C THR A 247 26.51 -36.11 -32.88
N ASN A 248 26.01 -36.60 -34.01
CA ASN A 248 25.39 -37.92 -34.12
C ASN A 248 26.28 -38.83 -34.99
N GLU A 249 26.99 -39.74 -34.35
CA GLU A 249 27.87 -40.73 -35.01
C GLU A 249 27.15 -42.04 -35.34
N SER A 250 25.84 -42.11 -35.13
CA SER A 250 25.06 -43.31 -35.44
C SER A 250 24.46 -43.26 -36.83
N ASP A 251 24.04 -44.43 -37.31
CA ASP A 251 23.34 -44.60 -38.58
C ASP A 251 21.83 -44.25 -38.49
N LEU A 252 21.35 -43.84 -37.32
CA LEU A 252 19.95 -43.47 -37.08
C LEU A 252 19.85 -41.99 -36.67
N GLU A 253 18.75 -41.35 -37.01
CA GLU A 253 18.47 -40.00 -36.52
C GLU A 253 18.30 -40.02 -35.00
N GLN A 254 19.00 -39.12 -34.31
CA GLN A 254 18.93 -38.98 -32.86
C GLN A 254 18.40 -37.61 -32.48
N GLN A 255 17.69 -37.54 -31.35
CA GLN A 255 17.19 -36.28 -30.81
C GLN A 255 17.98 -35.93 -29.55
N TYR A 256 18.36 -34.68 -29.42
CA TYR A 256 19.09 -34.16 -28.26
C TYR A 256 18.37 -32.95 -27.69
N ARG A 257 18.40 -32.82 -26.37
CA ARG A 257 18.04 -31.61 -25.65
C ARG A 257 19.34 -30.85 -25.34
N VAL A 258 19.40 -29.60 -25.78
CA VAL A 258 20.56 -28.72 -25.55
C VAL A 258 20.10 -27.56 -24.69
N THR A 259 20.77 -27.36 -23.55
CA THR A 259 20.44 -26.31 -22.59
C THR A 259 21.65 -25.42 -22.39
N PHE A 260 21.51 -24.13 -22.70
CA PHE A 260 22.51 -23.09 -22.43
C PHE A 260 22.15 -22.45 -21.08
N LYS A 261 23.08 -22.49 -20.12
CA LYS A 261 22.94 -21.86 -18.80
C LYS A 261 24.02 -20.82 -18.61
N TYR A 262 23.66 -19.63 -18.12
CA TYR A 262 24.62 -18.56 -17.84
C TYR A 262 24.03 -17.54 -16.87
N GLU A 263 24.87 -16.69 -16.31
CA GLU A 263 24.46 -15.53 -15.52
C GLU A 263 24.71 -14.26 -16.33
N LYS A 264 23.69 -13.41 -16.48
CA LYS A 264 23.85 -12.07 -17.08
C LYS A 264 24.13 -11.04 -16.01
N SER A 265 25.11 -10.16 -16.20
CA SER A 265 25.33 -8.99 -15.34
C SER A 265 24.75 -7.72 -15.97
N THR A 266 24.00 -6.96 -15.19
CA THR A 266 23.55 -5.60 -15.56
C THR A 266 24.37 -4.59 -14.78
N ASN A 267 25.10 -3.72 -15.47
CA ASN A 267 25.77 -2.59 -14.85
C ASN A 267 24.82 -1.40 -14.93
N TRP A 268 24.52 -0.80 -13.80
CA TRP A 268 23.63 0.34 -13.76
C TRP A 268 24.16 1.40 -12.80
N SER A 269 23.72 2.62 -13.02
CA SER A 269 23.96 3.74 -12.13
C SER A 269 22.75 4.66 -12.11
N LYS A 270 22.62 5.41 -11.01
CA LYS A 270 21.69 6.53 -10.93
C LYS A 270 22.34 7.73 -10.27
N THR A 271 21.84 8.91 -10.59
CA THR A 271 22.09 10.13 -9.83
C THR A 271 20.83 10.52 -9.05
N ASP A 272 20.99 11.42 -8.09
CA ASP A 272 19.89 12.09 -7.41
C ASP A 272 20.05 13.59 -7.61
N THR A 273 18.96 14.29 -7.93
CA THR A 273 18.99 15.73 -8.20
C THR A 273 19.22 16.56 -6.93
N TYR A 274 18.60 16.14 -5.81
CA TYR A 274 18.63 16.86 -4.53
C TYR A 274 19.05 15.96 -3.36
N GLY A 275 19.45 16.56 -2.24
CA GLY A 275 19.96 15.85 -1.06
C GLY A 275 18.90 15.08 -0.26
N LEU A 276 17.60 15.32 -0.51
CA LEU A 276 16.51 14.61 0.16
C LEU A 276 16.55 13.09 -0.07
N SER A 277 17.12 12.62 -1.18
CA SER A 277 17.32 11.21 -1.44
C SER A 277 18.10 10.47 -0.34
N GLN A 278 18.91 11.20 0.45
CA GLN A 278 19.66 10.61 1.57
C GLN A 278 18.75 10.15 2.71
N LYS A 279 17.56 10.74 2.84
CA LYS A 279 16.58 10.46 3.90
C LYS A 279 15.41 9.61 3.44
N VAL A 280 15.30 9.42 2.13
CA VAL A 280 14.28 8.61 1.50
C VAL A 280 14.68 7.15 1.56
N SER A 281 13.74 6.29 1.91
CA SER A 281 13.92 4.85 1.91
C SER A 281 12.77 4.15 1.20
N THR A 282 12.85 2.83 1.09
CA THR A 282 11.83 2.00 0.48
C THR A 282 11.26 1.08 1.56
N LYS A 283 9.92 1.06 1.71
CA LYS A 283 9.26 0.19 2.69
C LYS A 283 9.53 -1.29 2.38
N ASN A 284 9.52 -1.64 1.09
CA ASN A 284 9.66 -3.00 0.60
C ASN A 284 10.74 -3.07 -0.48
N LYS A 285 11.29 -4.27 -0.67
CA LYS A 285 12.13 -4.58 -1.83
C LYS A 285 11.29 -4.46 -3.09
N PHE A 286 11.84 -3.83 -4.13
CA PHE A 286 11.17 -3.76 -5.42
C PHE A 286 12.16 -3.84 -6.58
N LYS A 287 11.66 -4.21 -7.75
CA LYS A 287 12.46 -4.27 -8.98
C LYS A 287 12.36 -2.97 -9.74
N TRP A 288 13.48 -2.47 -10.24
CA TRP A 288 13.47 -1.29 -11.11
C TRP A 288 12.57 -1.55 -12.32
N PRO A 289 11.62 -0.65 -12.65
CA PRO A 289 10.68 -0.88 -13.73
C PRO A 289 11.34 -1.06 -15.09
N LEU A 290 10.79 -1.94 -15.91
CA LEU A 290 11.29 -2.16 -17.28
C LEU A 290 10.90 -0.98 -18.17
N VAL A 291 11.88 -0.38 -18.83
CA VAL A 291 11.70 0.73 -19.76
C VAL A 291 12.36 0.39 -21.10
N GLY A 292 11.64 0.60 -22.20
CA GLY A 292 12.12 0.27 -23.54
C GLY A 292 12.30 -1.23 -23.78
N GLU A 293 13.26 -1.59 -24.62
CA GLU A 293 13.53 -2.99 -24.98
C GLU A 293 14.72 -3.62 -24.25
N THR A 294 15.43 -2.86 -23.41
CA THR A 294 16.60 -3.34 -22.67
C THR A 294 16.14 -4.15 -21.44
N GLU A 295 16.49 -5.43 -21.36
CA GLU A 295 16.03 -6.30 -20.28
C GLU A 295 16.84 -6.09 -18.99
N LEU A 296 16.31 -5.29 -18.06
CA LEU A 296 16.92 -4.99 -16.77
C LEU A 296 16.51 -6.00 -15.68
N SER A 297 17.44 -6.28 -14.76
CA SER A 297 17.19 -7.01 -13.52
C SER A 297 17.91 -6.32 -12.39
N ILE A 298 17.28 -5.28 -11.85
CA ILE A 298 17.80 -4.48 -10.73
C ILE A 298 16.80 -4.57 -9.58
N GLU A 299 17.28 -4.88 -8.38
CA GLU A 299 16.50 -4.97 -7.14
C GLU A 299 16.97 -3.89 -6.16
N ILE A 300 16.05 -2.99 -5.78
CA ILE A 300 16.30 -2.03 -4.72
C ILE A 300 15.91 -2.67 -3.38
N GLY A 301 16.87 -2.74 -2.47
CA GLY A 301 16.67 -3.28 -1.12
C GLY A 301 15.72 -2.43 -0.27
N ALA A 302 15.02 -3.06 0.69
CA ALA A 302 14.17 -2.36 1.67
C ALA A 302 15.01 -1.67 2.76
N ASN A 303 14.48 -0.58 3.33
CA ASN A 303 15.05 0.14 4.47
C ASN A 303 16.49 0.65 4.24
N GLN A 304 16.87 0.88 2.99
CA GLN A 304 18.13 1.50 2.61
C GLN A 304 17.86 2.92 2.12
N SER A 305 18.79 3.83 2.42
CA SER A 305 18.74 5.20 1.92
C SER A 305 18.86 5.19 0.39
N TRP A 306 17.96 5.88 -0.30
CA TRP A 306 17.92 5.94 -1.76
C TRP A 306 19.25 6.42 -2.35
N ALA A 307 19.88 7.40 -1.70
CA ALA A 307 21.17 7.94 -2.11
C ALA A 307 22.34 6.95 -1.98
N THR A 308 22.16 5.84 -1.28
CA THR A 308 23.21 4.82 -1.14
C THR A 308 23.15 3.76 -2.23
N THR A 309 22.05 3.67 -2.97
CA THR A 309 21.83 2.69 -4.05
C THR A 309 22.13 3.32 -5.43
N ASN A 310 23.35 3.86 -5.62
CA ASN A 310 23.70 4.64 -6.83
C ASN A 310 24.20 3.80 -8.02
N GLY A 311 24.16 2.49 -7.90
CA GLY A 311 24.61 1.56 -8.93
C GLY A 311 25.26 0.33 -8.33
N ASP A 312 25.07 -0.80 -8.99
CA ASP A 312 25.71 -2.07 -8.66
C ASP A 312 25.84 -2.93 -9.94
N SER A 313 26.49 -4.09 -9.82
CA SER A 313 26.49 -5.14 -10.83
C SER A 313 25.63 -6.30 -10.34
N GLU A 314 24.40 -6.42 -10.83
CA GLU A 314 23.50 -7.52 -10.47
C GLU A 314 23.59 -8.66 -11.48
N SER A 315 23.64 -9.90 -10.97
CA SER A 315 23.68 -11.11 -11.79
C SER A 315 22.38 -11.91 -11.71
N LYS A 316 21.88 -12.37 -12.86
CA LYS A 316 20.69 -13.22 -12.95
C LYS A 316 20.98 -14.48 -13.78
N GLY A 317 20.69 -15.64 -13.21
CA GLY A 317 20.76 -16.92 -13.92
C GLY A 317 19.70 -17.05 -15.01
N ILE A 318 20.12 -17.47 -16.21
CA ILE A 318 19.31 -17.74 -17.39
C ILE A 318 19.53 -19.19 -17.82
N SER A 319 18.48 -19.84 -18.29
CA SER A 319 18.53 -21.22 -18.81
C SER A 319 17.62 -21.36 -20.03
N ASN A 320 18.21 -21.41 -21.22
CA ASN A 320 17.50 -21.56 -22.50
C ASN A 320 17.68 -22.97 -23.03
N THR A 321 16.58 -23.64 -23.39
CA THR A 321 16.60 -25.04 -23.84
C THR A 321 16.00 -25.17 -25.24
N ILE A 322 16.64 -25.96 -26.10
CA ILE A 322 16.12 -26.37 -27.40
C ILE A 322 16.24 -27.88 -27.59
N VAL A 323 15.36 -28.45 -28.41
CA VAL A 323 15.42 -29.85 -28.83
C VAL A 323 15.80 -29.91 -30.31
N VAL A 324 16.88 -30.62 -30.61
CA VAL A 324 17.49 -30.77 -31.94
C VAL A 324 17.33 -32.20 -32.43
N ASN A 325 16.86 -32.37 -33.67
CA ASN A 325 16.96 -33.64 -34.39
C ASN A 325 18.24 -33.61 -35.24
N VAL A 326 19.13 -34.57 -35.02
CA VAL A 326 20.43 -34.65 -35.70
C VAL A 326 20.45 -35.89 -36.58
N ALA A 327 20.60 -35.68 -37.88
CA ALA A 327 20.62 -36.73 -38.88
C ALA A 327 21.80 -37.70 -38.68
N PRO A 328 21.71 -38.95 -39.18
CA PRO A 328 22.79 -39.92 -39.12
C PRO A 328 24.11 -39.37 -39.64
N ASN A 329 25.21 -39.66 -38.94
CA ASN A 329 26.55 -39.28 -39.34
C ASN A 329 26.71 -37.76 -39.65
N THR A 330 26.04 -36.91 -38.89
CA THR A 330 26.12 -35.43 -39.02
C THR A 330 26.39 -34.73 -37.69
N LYS A 331 26.78 -33.46 -37.80
CA LYS A 331 26.90 -32.49 -36.72
C LYS A 331 25.87 -31.39 -36.92
N GLN A 332 25.20 -30.97 -35.86
CA GLN A 332 24.28 -29.84 -35.88
C GLN A 332 24.83 -28.75 -34.97
N GLU A 333 25.10 -27.57 -35.52
CA GLU A 333 25.42 -26.39 -34.72
C GLU A 333 24.15 -25.90 -34.02
N VAL A 334 24.29 -25.54 -32.75
CA VAL A 334 23.28 -24.90 -31.93
C VAL A 334 23.93 -23.68 -31.31
N PHE A 335 23.34 -22.50 -31.43
CA PHE A 335 24.00 -21.27 -31.00
C PHE A 335 23.04 -20.27 -30.37
N MET A 336 23.63 -19.34 -29.63
CA MET A 336 22.98 -18.18 -29.02
C MET A 336 23.73 -16.93 -29.45
N GLU A 337 23.02 -15.95 -30.01
CA GLU A 337 23.56 -14.61 -30.27
C GLU A 337 23.62 -13.82 -28.97
N VAL A 338 24.72 -13.10 -28.75
CA VAL A 338 24.93 -12.24 -27.59
C VAL A 338 24.82 -10.79 -28.05
N PHE A 339 23.93 -10.05 -27.39
CA PHE A 339 23.67 -8.65 -27.66
C PHE A 339 24.10 -7.78 -26.50
N ARG A 340 24.43 -6.52 -26.80
CA ARG A 340 24.62 -5.45 -25.82
C ARG A 340 23.71 -4.28 -26.18
N SER A 341 23.12 -3.65 -25.17
CA SER A 341 22.39 -2.40 -25.34
C SER A 341 22.43 -1.58 -24.07
N SER A 342 22.46 -0.26 -24.21
CA SER A 342 22.36 0.68 -23.11
C SER A 342 21.07 1.49 -23.16
N ILE A 343 20.64 1.96 -22.01
CA ILE A 343 19.47 2.84 -21.86
C ILE A 343 19.76 3.90 -20.81
N SER A 344 19.30 5.12 -21.07
CA SER A 344 19.36 6.23 -20.14
C SER A 344 18.09 7.08 -20.21
N TYR A 345 17.64 7.57 -19.06
CA TYR A 345 16.50 8.46 -18.97
C TYR A 345 16.49 9.19 -17.61
N PRO A 346 15.91 10.40 -17.55
CA PRO A 346 15.51 10.98 -16.29
C PRO A 346 14.40 10.13 -15.68
N TYR A 347 14.51 9.82 -14.39
CA TYR A 347 13.48 9.10 -13.64
C TYR A 347 12.80 10.02 -12.63
N THR A 348 11.58 9.65 -12.24
CA THR A 348 10.85 10.29 -11.16
C THR A 348 10.09 9.23 -10.37
N PHE A 349 10.16 9.31 -9.05
CA PHE A 349 9.26 8.63 -8.11
C PHE A 349 8.60 9.65 -7.20
N ASN A 350 7.42 9.34 -6.69
CA ASN A 350 6.89 10.03 -5.53
C ASN A 350 7.46 9.39 -4.26
N ALA A 351 7.74 10.21 -3.25
CA ALA A 351 8.03 9.80 -1.89
C ALA A 351 6.92 10.31 -0.98
N GLU A 352 6.31 9.40 -0.22
CA GLU A 352 5.33 9.69 0.82
C GLU A 352 6.05 10.22 2.07
N LEU A 353 5.58 11.35 2.60
CA LEU A 353 6.05 11.96 3.83
C LEU A 353 5.11 11.60 4.98
N SER A 354 5.69 11.15 6.09
CA SER A 354 5.00 10.89 7.36
C SER A 354 5.69 11.62 8.51
N TYR A 355 4.97 11.91 9.59
CA TYR A 355 5.47 12.68 10.73
C TYR A 355 4.75 12.32 12.03
N GLU A 356 5.31 12.75 13.16
CA GLU A 356 4.68 12.72 14.48
C GLU A 356 4.16 14.11 14.82
N LEU A 357 2.96 14.14 15.40
CA LEU A 357 2.26 15.36 15.82
C LEU A 357 2.05 15.32 17.33
N ALA A 358 2.50 16.35 18.03
CA ALA A 358 2.06 16.63 19.38
C ALA A 358 1.23 17.92 19.43
N LEU A 359 0.08 17.88 20.11
CA LEU A 359 -0.74 19.06 20.40
C LEU A 359 -0.70 19.31 21.90
N THR A 360 -0.19 20.47 22.30
CA THR A 360 -0.06 20.83 23.72
C THR A 360 -0.83 22.11 24.03
N GLY A 361 -1.62 22.08 25.10
CA GLY A 361 -2.38 23.22 25.59
C GLY A 361 -3.29 22.82 26.74
N PHE A 362 -4.12 23.73 27.23
CA PHE A 362 -5.11 23.38 28.24
C PHE A 362 -6.46 23.01 27.61
N MET A 363 -7.19 22.09 28.26
CA MET A 363 -8.52 21.69 27.82
C MET A 363 -9.57 22.70 28.26
N ARG A 364 -10.50 23.07 27.38
CA ARG A 364 -11.63 23.95 27.71
C ARG A 364 -12.54 23.31 28.77
N TRP A 365 -13.09 24.16 29.64
CA TRP A 365 -14.05 23.77 30.66
C TRP A 365 -15.34 23.23 30.03
N SER A 366 -15.76 22.02 30.41
CA SER A 366 -17.01 21.39 29.98
C SER A 366 -17.25 21.35 28.46
N GLY A 367 -16.18 21.44 27.68
CA GLY A 367 -16.22 21.63 26.23
C GLY A 367 -14.99 21.04 25.54
N ASN A 368 -14.67 19.79 25.90
CA ASN A 368 -13.54 19.05 25.36
C ASN A 368 -13.89 17.59 25.11
N ALA A 369 -13.10 16.94 24.26
CA ALA A 369 -13.37 15.58 23.81
C ALA A 369 -12.60 14.52 24.59
N LEU A 370 -11.96 14.82 25.73
CA LEU A 370 -11.36 13.75 26.52
C LEU A 370 -12.48 12.85 27.07
N SER A 371 -12.26 11.54 27.10
CA SER A 371 -13.28 10.57 27.51
C SER A 371 -13.86 10.80 28.91
N TYR A 372 -13.10 11.46 29.79
CA TYR A 372 -13.51 11.79 31.15
C TYR A 372 -13.98 13.24 31.34
N HIS A 373 -14.03 14.04 30.27
CA HIS A 373 -14.60 15.40 30.22
C HIS A 373 -14.21 16.29 31.42
N PRO A 374 -12.92 16.59 31.65
CA PRO A 374 -12.48 17.40 32.78
C PRO A 374 -13.03 18.83 32.78
N ASP A 375 -13.39 19.30 33.96
CA ASP A 375 -13.87 20.66 34.24
C ASP A 375 -12.84 21.51 35.03
N ASP A 376 -11.62 21.03 35.21
CA ASP A 376 -10.53 21.74 35.90
C ASP A 376 -9.52 22.38 34.94
N ARG A 377 -9.76 22.28 33.63
CA ARG A 377 -8.93 22.83 32.55
C ARG A 377 -7.46 22.35 32.62
N PRO A 378 -7.22 21.03 32.64
CA PRO A 378 -5.88 20.50 32.76
C PRO A 378 -5.05 20.89 31.53
N THR A 379 -3.75 21.10 31.74
CA THR A 379 -2.79 21.09 30.63
C THR A 379 -2.60 19.66 30.15
N TYR A 380 -2.69 19.47 28.85
CA TYR A 380 -2.70 18.16 28.21
C TYR A 380 -1.81 18.17 26.96
N THR A 381 -1.22 17.03 26.65
CA THR A 381 -0.47 16.82 25.41
C THR A 381 -0.96 15.54 24.74
N ALA A 382 -1.43 15.68 23.51
CA ALA A 382 -1.94 14.59 22.69
C ALA A 382 -0.94 14.28 21.58
N ASN A 383 -0.75 12.99 21.26
CA ASN A 383 0.28 12.55 20.31
C ASN A 383 -0.28 11.60 19.25
N TRP A 384 0.08 11.83 17.99
CA TRP A 384 -0.30 10.95 16.88
C TRP A 384 0.86 10.74 15.91
N VAL A 385 0.76 9.66 15.13
CA VAL A 385 1.64 9.39 14.00
C VAL A 385 0.80 9.45 12.72
N ILE A 386 1.20 10.32 11.79
CA ILE A 386 0.46 10.63 10.56
C ILE A 386 1.21 10.08 9.35
N GLY A 387 0.50 9.37 8.47
CA GLY A 387 1.06 8.82 7.22
C GLY A 387 1.80 7.49 7.35
N ARG A 388 2.06 7.01 8.57
CA ARG A 388 2.65 5.68 8.83
C ARG A 388 2.00 5.00 10.04
N ASN A 389 2.28 3.71 10.22
CA ASN A 389 1.78 2.96 11.37
C ASN A 389 2.56 3.31 12.63
N GLY A 390 1.91 3.97 13.59
CA GLY A 390 2.45 4.26 14.93
C GLY A 390 1.83 3.45 16.07
N GLY A 391 0.95 2.48 15.76
CA GLY A 391 0.08 1.83 16.73
C GLY A 391 -1.35 2.38 16.71
N ASN A 392 -2.29 1.56 17.21
CA ASN A 392 -3.72 1.89 17.20
C ASN A 392 -4.05 3.10 18.09
N ASP A 393 -3.33 3.25 19.20
CA ASP A 393 -3.45 4.35 20.15
C ASP A 393 -2.97 5.69 19.56
N LYS A 394 -2.06 5.68 18.57
CA LYS A 394 -1.55 6.89 17.92
C LYS A 394 -2.15 7.16 16.53
N SER A 395 -3.16 6.38 16.11
CA SER A 395 -3.79 6.50 14.80
C SER A 395 -5.16 7.16 14.89
N LEU A 396 -5.28 8.42 14.44
CA LEU A 396 -6.56 9.13 14.35
C LEU A 396 -7.60 8.34 13.55
N LYS A 397 -7.19 7.73 12.43
CA LYS A 397 -8.06 6.91 11.59
C LYS A 397 -8.60 5.71 12.37
N TYR A 398 -7.73 4.97 13.06
CA TYR A 398 -8.15 3.81 13.84
C TYR A 398 -9.11 4.22 14.96
N GLN A 399 -8.75 5.24 15.75
CA GLN A 399 -9.59 5.73 16.85
C GLN A 399 -10.97 6.17 16.35
N TYR A 400 -11.03 6.88 15.22
CA TYR A 400 -12.29 7.30 14.62
C TYR A 400 -13.13 6.11 14.13
N GLU A 401 -12.55 5.19 13.36
CA GLU A 401 -13.25 4.03 12.80
C GLU A 401 -13.74 3.05 13.87
N HIS A 402 -13.07 3.00 15.03
CA HIS A 402 -13.41 2.11 16.15
C HIS A 402 -14.08 2.83 17.32
N ARG A 403 -14.58 4.05 17.11
CA ARG A 403 -15.22 4.89 18.14
C ARG A 403 -16.36 4.23 18.91
N ASN A 404 -17.04 3.25 18.31
CA ASN A 404 -18.22 2.57 18.88
C ASN A 404 -17.86 1.30 19.67
N ILE A 405 -16.57 1.04 19.91
CA ILE A 405 -16.10 -0.12 20.65
C ILE A 405 -15.61 0.33 22.04
N PRO A 406 -16.34 0.05 23.13
CA PRO A 406 -15.93 0.48 24.47
C PRO A 406 -14.62 -0.13 24.95
N ALA A 407 -14.25 -1.31 24.42
CA ALA A 407 -13.02 -2.01 24.76
C ALA A 407 -11.78 -1.40 24.09
N THR A 408 -11.94 -0.57 23.05
CA THR A 408 -10.85 0.30 22.62
C THR A 408 -10.81 1.45 23.61
N SER A 409 -9.79 1.46 24.47
CA SER A 409 -9.51 2.56 25.39
C SER A 409 -9.27 3.83 24.59
N ASN A 410 -10.35 4.49 24.18
CA ASN A 410 -10.29 5.70 23.39
C ASN A 410 -10.04 6.86 24.35
N GLU A 411 -8.88 7.47 24.20
CA GLU A 411 -8.52 8.73 24.88
C GLU A 411 -9.58 9.81 24.62
N TRP A 412 -10.16 9.78 23.41
CA TRP A 412 -11.12 10.75 22.90
C TRP A 412 -12.54 10.19 22.80
N ASP A 413 -13.52 10.97 23.27
CA ASP A 413 -14.95 10.79 23.05
C ASP A 413 -15.34 11.32 21.67
N TRP A 414 -15.08 10.51 20.65
CA TRP A 414 -15.50 10.79 19.27
C TRP A 414 -17.02 10.98 19.12
N PRO A 415 -17.90 10.19 19.78
CA PRO A 415 -19.33 10.47 19.77
C PRO A 415 -19.69 11.88 20.22
N TRP A 416 -19.07 12.39 21.29
CA TRP A 416 -19.26 13.78 21.73
C TRP A 416 -18.81 14.78 20.67
N LEU A 417 -17.61 14.59 20.12
CA LEU A 417 -17.03 15.49 19.11
C LEU A 417 -17.93 15.57 17.86
N LEU A 418 -18.47 14.43 17.42
CA LEU A 418 -19.40 14.33 16.29
C LEU A 418 -20.73 15.05 16.54
N ARG A 419 -21.26 15.02 17.77
CA ARG A 419 -22.49 15.74 18.14
C ARG A 419 -22.24 17.24 18.22
N GLU A 420 -21.11 17.65 18.79
CA GLU A 420 -20.77 19.06 18.99
C GLU A 420 -20.49 19.78 17.66
N TYR A 421 -19.72 19.15 16.78
CA TYR A 421 -19.25 19.80 15.54
C TYR A 421 -19.94 19.31 14.26
N GLY A 422 -20.73 18.25 14.33
CA GLY A 422 -21.42 17.63 13.20
C GLY A 422 -20.54 16.66 12.42
N ALA A 423 -21.10 15.50 12.07
CA ALA A 423 -20.35 14.39 11.46
C ALA A 423 -19.59 14.76 10.18
N ASP A 424 -20.23 15.49 9.27
CA ASP A 424 -19.61 15.86 7.99
C ASP A 424 -18.40 16.78 8.16
N ASN A 425 -18.46 17.71 9.11
CA ASN A 425 -17.35 18.61 9.42
C ASN A 425 -16.15 17.84 9.99
N VAL A 426 -16.42 16.91 10.92
CA VAL A 426 -15.37 16.09 11.52
C VAL A 426 -14.73 15.17 10.48
N LYS A 427 -15.53 14.51 9.65
CA LYS A 427 -15.03 13.66 8.55
C LYS A 427 -14.17 14.45 7.59
N SER A 428 -14.64 15.62 7.15
CA SER A 428 -13.89 16.49 6.24
C SER A 428 -12.57 16.97 6.87
N LEU A 429 -12.59 17.33 8.15
CA LEU A 429 -11.39 17.74 8.88
C LEU A 429 -10.38 16.60 8.98
N LEU A 430 -10.81 15.40 9.37
CA LEU A 430 -9.94 14.23 9.47
C LEU A 430 -9.32 13.88 8.11
N GLY A 431 -10.08 13.98 7.02
CA GLY A 431 -9.54 13.77 5.68
C GLY A 431 -8.49 14.82 5.30
N GLN A 432 -8.63 16.08 5.74
CA GLN A 432 -7.62 17.11 5.53
C GLN A 432 -6.35 16.86 6.36
N VAL A 433 -6.49 16.45 7.62
CA VAL A 433 -5.36 16.12 8.51
C VAL A 433 -4.61 14.87 8.05
N LEU A 434 -5.35 13.86 7.58
CA LEU A 434 -4.81 12.58 7.12
C LEU A 434 -4.49 12.57 5.62
N ARG A 435 -4.62 13.72 4.95
CA ARG A 435 -4.30 13.87 3.53
C ARG A 435 -2.86 13.41 3.28
N PRO A 436 -2.61 12.54 2.28
CA PRO A 436 -1.25 12.13 1.94
C PRO A 436 -0.39 13.35 1.58
N ILE A 437 0.86 13.37 2.05
CA ILE A 437 1.85 14.38 1.67
C ILE A 437 2.89 13.66 0.82
N GLN A 438 3.16 14.20 -0.36
CA GLN A 438 4.09 13.61 -1.31
C GLN A 438 5.10 14.64 -1.77
N THR A 439 6.32 14.19 -2.05
CA THR A 439 7.34 14.95 -2.77
C THR A 439 7.87 14.09 -3.91
N GLN A 440 8.66 14.67 -4.81
CA GLN A 440 9.26 13.95 -5.91
C GLN A 440 10.72 13.64 -5.61
N ILE A 441 11.18 12.49 -6.11
CA ILE A 441 12.58 12.08 -6.12
C ILE A 441 12.96 11.89 -7.57
N THR A 442 13.88 12.72 -8.06
CA THR A 442 14.32 12.70 -9.45
C THR A 442 15.82 12.46 -9.57
N GLY A 443 16.21 12.05 -10.76
CA GLY A 443 17.60 11.93 -11.14
C GLY A 443 17.73 11.33 -12.53
N GLU A 444 18.96 11.02 -12.91
CA GLU A 444 19.25 10.35 -14.18
C GLU A 444 19.56 8.88 -13.91
N PHE A 445 18.95 8.00 -14.71
CA PHE A 445 19.23 6.58 -14.69
C PHE A 445 20.05 6.20 -15.92
N PHE A 446 20.99 5.29 -15.74
CA PHE A 446 21.78 4.67 -16.81
C PHE A 446 21.93 3.18 -16.55
N ALA A 447 21.75 2.36 -17.58
CA ALA A 447 22.08 0.95 -17.53
C ALA A 447 22.69 0.45 -18.84
N ASP A 448 23.63 -0.48 -18.70
CA ASP A 448 24.29 -1.21 -19.77
C ASP A 448 24.18 -2.71 -19.48
N ALA A 449 23.55 -3.43 -20.39
CA ALA A 449 23.27 -4.85 -20.22
C ALA A 449 23.67 -5.64 -21.46
N SER A 450 24.27 -6.80 -21.21
CA SER A 450 24.47 -7.84 -22.21
C SER A 450 23.53 -9.01 -21.96
N PHE A 451 22.97 -9.57 -23.03
CA PHE A 451 22.04 -10.69 -22.93
C PHE A 451 22.15 -11.61 -24.14
N GLY A 452 21.92 -12.89 -23.90
CA GLY A 452 21.76 -13.90 -24.94
C GLY A 452 20.35 -13.90 -25.52
N SER A 453 20.24 -14.22 -26.81
CA SER A 453 18.97 -14.54 -27.47
C SER A 453 18.46 -15.94 -27.14
N ASP A 454 17.29 -16.28 -27.69
CA ASP A 454 16.85 -17.67 -27.76
C ASP A 454 17.87 -18.53 -28.53
N VAL A 455 18.05 -19.76 -28.08
CA VAL A 455 18.96 -20.73 -28.72
C VAL A 455 18.37 -21.14 -30.08
N ARG A 456 19.20 -21.17 -31.13
CA ARG A 456 18.81 -21.44 -32.53
C ARG A 456 19.65 -22.53 -33.17
N PHE A 457 19.14 -23.08 -34.28
CA PHE A 457 19.85 -24.05 -35.11
C PHE A 457 20.75 -23.34 -36.13
N GLY A 458 22.01 -23.77 -36.21
CA GLY A 458 22.98 -23.37 -37.23
C GLY A 458 23.10 -24.39 -38.36
N LYS A 459 24.29 -24.46 -38.97
CA LYS A 459 24.53 -25.34 -40.13
C LYS A 459 24.63 -26.81 -39.71
N THR A 460 24.06 -27.70 -40.52
CA THR A 460 24.28 -29.15 -40.43
C THR A 460 25.54 -29.52 -41.24
N ILE A 461 26.44 -30.32 -40.67
CA ILE A 461 27.75 -30.67 -41.25
C ILE A 461 27.93 -32.19 -41.28
N PRO A 462 28.20 -32.83 -42.43
CA PRO A 462 28.49 -34.27 -42.49
C PRO A 462 29.78 -34.69 -41.77
N LEU A 463 29.77 -35.86 -41.12
CA LEU A 463 30.96 -36.48 -40.54
C LEU A 463 31.84 -37.05 -41.66
N GLY A 464 32.89 -36.30 -42.04
CA GLY A 464 33.86 -36.72 -43.06
C GLY A 464 34.26 -35.63 -44.06
N SER A 465 33.50 -34.53 -44.15
CA SER A 465 33.90 -33.38 -44.96
C SER A 465 34.99 -32.56 -44.25
N ARG A 466 36.13 -32.31 -44.91
CA ARG A 466 37.07 -31.24 -44.53
C ARG A 466 36.40 -29.90 -44.81
N THR A 467 35.57 -29.44 -43.88
CA THR A 467 35.04 -28.07 -43.92
C THR A 467 36.20 -27.11 -43.68
N LYS A 468 36.45 -26.18 -44.61
CA LYS A 468 37.15 -24.93 -44.28
C LYS A 468 36.38 -24.35 -43.10
N ARG A 469 37.01 -24.20 -41.94
CA ARG A 469 36.45 -23.40 -40.84
C ARG A 469 36.17 -22.02 -41.41
N SER A 470 34.96 -21.75 -41.90
CA SER A 470 34.43 -20.40 -41.83
C SER A 470 34.25 -20.20 -40.33
N ALA A 471 35.29 -19.64 -39.70
CA ALA A 471 35.22 -19.21 -38.32
C ALA A 471 34.22 -18.05 -38.28
N GLU A 472 32.93 -18.37 -38.32
CA GLU A 472 31.96 -17.51 -37.66
C GLU A 472 32.34 -17.60 -36.18
N TYR A 473 32.92 -16.51 -35.70
CA TYR A 473 33.59 -16.40 -34.41
C TYR A 473 32.63 -16.82 -33.29
N SER A 474 32.88 -17.99 -32.69
CA SER A 474 32.21 -18.35 -31.43
C SER A 474 32.98 -17.68 -30.32
N LEU A 475 32.30 -16.84 -29.54
CA LEU A 475 32.86 -16.20 -28.35
C LEU A 475 33.42 -17.27 -27.41
N THR A 476 34.60 -17.01 -26.86
CA THR A 476 35.20 -17.80 -25.77
C THR A 476 34.54 -17.46 -24.43
N ASP A 477 34.73 -18.30 -23.42
CA ASP A 477 34.16 -18.02 -22.09
C ASP A 477 34.78 -16.74 -21.48
N ASP A 478 36.08 -16.50 -21.68
CA ASP A 478 36.75 -15.26 -21.24
C ASP A 478 36.15 -14.02 -21.92
N GLU A 479 35.77 -14.11 -23.20
CA GLU A 479 35.11 -13.01 -23.91
C GLU A 479 33.68 -12.80 -23.43
N LEU A 480 32.93 -13.89 -23.20
CA LEU A 480 31.60 -13.79 -22.60
C LEU A 480 31.65 -13.09 -21.24
N GLU A 481 32.64 -13.43 -20.41
CA GLU A 481 32.84 -12.80 -19.10
C GLU A 481 33.17 -11.30 -19.22
N GLN A 482 33.99 -10.90 -20.21
CA GLN A 482 34.27 -9.48 -20.50
C GLN A 482 33.00 -8.70 -20.87
N TYR A 483 32.03 -9.36 -21.50
CA TYR A 483 30.74 -8.78 -21.82
C TYR A 483 29.68 -8.98 -20.72
N GLY A 484 30.04 -9.54 -19.56
CA GLY A 484 29.10 -9.70 -18.45
C GLY A 484 28.22 -10.94 -18.51
N ILE A 485 28.54 -11.91 -19.37
CA ILE A 485 27.94 -13.25 -19.35
C ILE A 485 28.89 -14.19 -18.61
N LYS A 486 28.53 -14.58 -17.38
CA LYS A 486 29.36 -15.39 -16.48
C LYS A 486 28.81 -16.80 -16.34
N ASN A 487 29.64 -17.72 -15.84
CA ASN A 487 29.23 -19.09 -15.49
C ASN A 487 28.52 -19.82 -16.65
N PHE A 488 28.98 -19.55 -17.88
CA PHE A 488 28.38 -20.14 -19.08
C PHE A 488 28.64 -21.65 -19.12
N SER A 489 27.60 -22.43 -19.38
CA SER A 489 27.69 -23.88 -19.57
C SER A 489 26.64 -24.38 -20.54
N VAL A 490 26.95 -25.48 -21.23
CA VAL A 490 26.02 -26.15 -22.14
C VAL A 490 25.85 -27.60 -21.70
N GLU A 491 24.58 -28.01 -21.53
CA GLU A 491 24.22 -29.40 -21.27
C GLU A 491 23.58 -30.00 -22.52
N VAL A 492 24.15 -31.09 -23.02
CA VAL A 492 23.62 -31.84 -24.17
C VAL A 492 23.19 -33.22 -23.68
N VAL A 493 21.89 -33.51 -23.74
CA VAL A 493 21.30 -34.75 -23.25
C VAL A 493 20.54 -35.45 -24.38
N PRO A 494 20.86 -36.70 -24.74
CA PRO A 494 20.06 -37.45 -25.70
C PRO A 494 18.65 -37.65 -25.16
N VAL A 495 17.64 -37.45 -26.02
CA VAL A 495 16.24 -37.71 -25.69
C VAL A 495 15.95 -39.16 -26.05
N PRO A 496 15.58 -40.02 -25.09
CA PRO A 496 15.22 -41.40 -25.39
C PRO A 496 14.02 -41.42 -26.35
N LYS A 497 14.17 -42.04 -27.52
CA LYS A 497 13.01 -42.39 -28.36
C LYS A 497 12.23 -43.48 -27.62
N LEU A 498 11.00 -43.16 -27.21
CA LEU A 498 10.04 -44.10 -26.62
C LEU A 498 9.65 -45.20 -27.62
#